data_AF-A0A9X3CW46-F1
#
_entry.id   AF-A0A9X3CW46-F1
#
_cell.length_a   1.000
_cell.length_b   1.000
_cell.length_c   1.000
_cell.angle_alpha   90.00
_cell.angle_beta   90.00
_cell.angle_gamma   90.00
#
_symmetry.space_group_name_H-M   'P 1'
#
loop_
_entity.id
_entity.type
_entity.pdbx_description
1 polymer ?
#
loop_
_entity_poly.entity_id
_entity_poly.type
_entity_poly.pdbx_seq_one_letter_code
_entity_poly.pdbx_strand_id
1 'polypeptide(L)' 'MEEQHDDWWLTAAGIVRVDVNGDNAQEVERIPLTTRVRDVEQGPDGSIWVLTDEDNGKILQLKPLK' A
#
# COMPACT_ATOMS: atom_id res chain seq x y z
N MET A 1 -10.19 -22.99 21.58
CA MET A 1 -10.17 -23.06 20.12
C MET A 1 -9.59 -21.75 19.67
N GLU A 2 -8.29 -21.74 19.45
CA GLU A 2 -7.57 -20.60 18.91
C GLU A 2 -7.25 -21.03 17.48
N GLU A 3 -8.07 -20.58 16.54
CA GLU A 3 -7.78 -20.80 15.14
C GLU A 3 -6.53 -20.00 14.81
N GLN A 4 -5.40 -20.71 14.78
CA GLN A 4 -4.16 -20.24 14.18
C GLN A 4 -4.47 -19.97 12.70
N HIS A 5 -4.76 -18.70 12.41
CA HIS A 5 -4.99 -18.17 11.08
C HIS A 5 -3.77 -17.38 10.57
N ASP A 6 -2.60 -17.64 11.17
CA ASP A 6 -1.35 -16.96 10.89
C ASP A 6 -0.50 -17.89 10.00
N ASP A 7 -0.53 -17.63 8.69
CA ASP A 7 0.56 -17.89 7.72
C ASP A 7 0.10 -18.15 6.27
N TRP A 8 -1.01 -17.53 5.82
CA TRP A 8 -1.34 -17.53 4.38
C TRP A 8 -1.62 -16.16 3.76
N TRP A 9 -1.32 -15.07 4.46
CA TRP A 9 -1.55 -13.71 3.95
C TRP A 9 -0.25 -12.92 3.76
N LEU A 10 -0.30 -11.94 2.86
CA LEU A 10 0.74 -10.95 2.62
C LEU A 10 1.31 -10.43 3.95
N THR A 11 2.59 -10.70 4.21
CA THR A 11 3.31 -10.28 5.43
C THR A 11 3.94 -8.90 5.29
N ALA A 12 4.07 -8.37 4.06
CA ALA A 12 4.65 -7.07 3.81
C ALA A 12 3.62 -5.95 3.98
N ALA A 13 3.88 -5.01 4.88
CA ALA A 13 3.12 -3.79 5.05
C ALA A 13 3.83 -2.62 4.33
N GLY A 14 3.13 -1.96 3.39
CA GLY A 14 3.69 -0.83 2.65
C GLY A 14 3.18 -0.72 1.22
N ILE A 15 3.69 0.28 0.51
CA ILE A 15 3.39 0.56 -0.89
C ILE A 15 4.69 0.43 -1.69
N VAL A 16 4.61 -0.22 -2.85
CA VAL A 16 5.67 -0.25 -3.85
C VAL A 16 5.27 0.69 -4.98
N ARG A 17 6.08 1.71 -5.25
CA ARG A 17 5.89 2.55 -6.42
C ARG A 17 6.67 1.92 -7.59
N VAL A 18 5.95 1.66 -8.67
CA VAL A 18 6.49 1.07 -9.89
C VAL A 18 6.39 2.10 -11.00
N ASP A 19 7.52 2.37 -11.66
CA ASP A 19 7.54 3.09 -12.94
C ASP A 19 7.28 2.11 -14.08
N VAL A 20 6.34 2.44 -14.96
CA VAL A 20 5.88 1.56 -16.04
C VAL A 20 6.07 2.28 -17.37
N ASN A 21 6.85 1.67 -18.26
CA ASN A 21 7.15 2.19 -19.59
C ASN A 21 6.96 1.10 -20.66
N GLY A 22 5.80 1.16 -21.33
CA GLY A 22 5.37 0.13 -22.26
C GLY A 22 5.27 -1.22 -21.55
N ASP A 23 6.06 -2.19 -22.00
CA ASP A 23 6.10 -3.55 -21.42
C ASP A 23 7.11 -3.69 -20.27
N ASN A 24 7.80 -2.61 -19.88
CA ASN A 24 8.77 -2.62 -18.79
C ASN A 24 8.16 -2.04 -17.51
N ALA A 25 8.50 -2.65 -16.37
CA ALA A 25 8.13 -2.19 -15.04
C ALA A 25 9.35 -2.24 -14.12
N GLN A 26 9.61 -1.14 -13.40
CA GLN A 26 10.70 -1.04 -12.44
C GLN A 26 10.18 -0.53 -11.10
N GLU A 27 10.49 -1.24 -10.03
CA GLU A 27 10.32 -0.69 -8.69
C GLU A 27 11.26 0.51 -8.48
N VAL A 28 10.69 1.66 -8.13
CA VAL A 28 11.44 2.90 -7.91
C VAL A 28 11.45 3.35 -6.45
N GLU A 29 10.51 2.86 -5.63
CA GLU A 29 10.44 3.22 -4.21
C GLU A 29 9.62 2.20 -3.41
N ARG A 30 10.03 1.98 -2.16
CA ARG A 30 9.19 1.34 -1.14
C ARG A 30 8.87 2.34 -0.04
N ILE A 31 7.58 2.53 0.20
CA ILE A 31 7.06 3.35 1.28
C ILE A 31 6.59 2.39 2.38
N PRO A 32 7.37 2.23 3.47
CA PRO A 32 6.97 1.35 4.56
C PRO A 32 5.75 1.92 5.27
N LEU A 33 4.77 1.07 5.54
CA LEU A 33 3.62 1.39 6.38
C LEU A 33 3.56 0.39 7.53
N THR A 34 3.05 0.82 8.68
CA THR A 34 2.90 -0.04 9.86
C THR A 34 1.58 -0.82 9.87
N THR A 35 0.81 -0.73 8.78
CA THR A 35 -0.53 -1.32 8.65
C THR A 35 -0.68 -1.96 7.28
N ARG A 36 -1.55 -2.97 7.19
CA ARG A 36 -1.86 -3.64 5.94
C ARG A 36 -2.66 -2.70 5.03
N VAL A 37 -2.38 -2.78 3.74
CA VAL A 37 -3.06 -1.99 2.71
C VAL A 37 -4.10 -2.88 2.03
N ARG A 38 -5.35 -2.40 2.01
CA ARG A 38 -6.45 -3.02 1.26
C ARG A 38 -6.49 -2.51 -0.17
N ASP A 39 -6.30 -1.21 -0.37
CA ASP A 39 -6.40 -0.56 -1.67
C ASP A 39 -5.57 0.73 -1.74
N VAL A 40 -5.22 1.14 -2.96
CA VAL A 40 -4.51 2.40 -3.25
C VAL A 40 -5.11 3.10 -4.46
N GLU A 41 -5.25 4.42 -4.40
CA GLU A 41 -5.67 5.22 -5.55
C GLU A 41 -4.87 6.50 -5.72
N GLN A 42 -4.59 6.86 -6.97
CA GLN A 42 -3.90 8.11 -7.30
C GLN A 42 -4.90 9.24 -7.53
N GLY A 43 -4.78 10.30 -6.72
CA GLY A 43 -5.53 11.53 -6.90
C GLY A 43 -5.04 12.35 -8.11
N PRO A 44 -5.88 13.26 -8.64
CA PRO A 44 -5.52 14.10 -9.78
C PRO A 44 -4.37 15.08 -9.49
N ASP A 45 -4.07 15.33 -8.22
CA ASP A 45 -2.94 16.14 -7.75
C ASP A 45 -1.65 15.32 -7.54
N GLY A 46 -1.67 14.03 -7.87
CA GLY A 46 -0.56 13.11 -7.66
C GLY A 46 -0.45 12.56 -6.23
N SER A 47 -1.37 12.91 -5.31
CA SER A 47 -1.46 12.26 -3.99
C SER A 47 -1.81 10.78 -4.12
N ILE A 48 -1.35 9.96 -3.19
CA ILE A 48 -1.76 8.56 -3.08
C ILE A 48 -2.70 8.41 -1.89
N TRP A 49 -3.90 7.92 -2.15
CA TRP A 49 -4.91 7.58 -1.15
C TRP A 49 -4.79 6.10 -0.83
N VAL A 50 -4.87 5.75 0.46
CA VAL A 50 -4.63 4.39 0.93
C VAL A 50 -5.77 3.98 1.85
N LEU A 51 -6.41 2.85 1.56
CA LEU A 51 -7.35 2.19 2.46
C LEU A 51 -6.62 1.12 3.27
N THR A 52 -6.67 1.20 4.60
CA THR A 52 -6.04 0.20 5.47
C THR A 52 -6.95 -1.02 5.68
N ASP A 53 -6.33 -2.18 5.82
CA ASP A 53 -7.00 -3.48 6.01
C ASP A 53 -7.03 -3.85 7.51
N GLU A 54 -7.88 -3.15 8.26
CA GLU A 54 -8.03 -3.29 9.72
C GLU A 54 -9.50 -3.14 10.11
N ASP A 55 -9.91 -3.70 11.27
CA ASP A 55 -11.29 -3.60 11.80
C ASP A 55 -11.76 -2.15 11.94
N ASN A 56 -10.85 -1.24 12.32
CA ASN A 56 -11.06 0.20 12.33
C ASN A 56 -10.20 0.87 11.25
N GLY A 57 -10.42 0.44 10.00
CA GLY A 57 -9.69 0.89 8.83
C GLY A 57 -9.68 2.41 8.67
N LYS A 58 -8.59 2.91 8.09
CA LYS A 58 -8.32 4.33 7.90
C LYS A 58 -8.17 4.65 6.41
N ILE A 59 -8.44 5.90 6.08
CA ILE A 59 -8.02 6.50 4.82
C ILE A 59 -6.81 7.38 5.11
N LEU A 60 -5.68 7.04 4.50
CA LEU A 60 -4.45 7.84 4.57
C LEU A 60 -4.28 8.61 3.26
N GLN A 61 -3.75 9.82 3.35
CA GLN A 61 -3.30 10.59 2.17
C GLN A 61 -1.78 10.74 2.25
N LEU A 62 -1.07 10.19 1.28
CA LEU A 62 0.36 10.37 1.09
C LEU A 62 0.60 11.43 0.03
N LYS A 63 1.43 12.41 0.34
CA LYS A 63 1.82 13.46 -0.58
C LYS A 63 3.33 13.40 -0.83
N PRO A 64 3.79 13.66 -2.06
CA PRO A 64 5.21 13.87 -2.31
C PRO A 64 5.75 14.98 -1.40
N LEU A 65 6.88 14.71 -0.75
CA LEU A 65 7.65 15.77 -0.13
C LEU A 65 8.30 16.60 -1.25
N LYS A 66 8.30 17.92 -1.10
CA LYS A 66 9.00 18.83 -2.02
C LYS A 66 10.51 18.76 -1.83
#